data_AF-A0A136LMT8-F1
#
_entry.id   AF-A0A136LMT8-F1
#
_cell.length_a   1.000
_cell.length_b   1.000
_cell.length_c   1.000
_cell.angle_alpha   90.00
_cell.angle_beta   90.00
_cell.angle_gamma   90.00
#
_symmetry.space_group_name_H-M   'P 1'
#
loop_
_entity.id
_entity.type
_entity.pdbx_description
1 polymer ?
#
loop_
_entity_poly.entity_id
_entity_poly.type
_entity_poly.pdbx_seq_one_letter_code
_entity_poly.pdbx_strand_id
1 'polypeptide(L)'
;KAHGPTGLDEALAAAVEPIVFRVSLVERRVHPDSQEFWPSIYRVLATSDNPSLVERIATILAGKYLPHQSSTQAVSTLLNEVRRLRSGKKPVQRQAASTKPTLPKQPSMSQAEIGVLHAFVEEPLRERAYSSLKRESLWFSAAAQECRAAILDAFPERPPSGPPREWMHAIESDDHRRALTDIAAREETVNERYLDGCVAKLETQAEQRRIDELKSGQEGDERLQAIMEKLASIKTPRE
;
A
#
# COMPACT_ATOMS: atom_id res chain seq x y z
N LYS A 1 -50.54 -25.92 8.76
CA LYS A 1 -50.02 -24.53 8.67
C LYS A 1 -49.22 -24.41 7.38
N ALA A 2 -49.81 -23.78 6.36
CA ALA A 2 -49.20 -23.59 5.06
C ALA A 2 -47.89 -22.80 5.22
N HIS A 3 -46.77 -23.43 4.85
CA HIS A 3 -45.51 -22.73 4.69
C HIS A 3 -45.60 -22.01 3.35
N GLY A 4 -45.64 -20.68 3.40
CA GLY A 4 -45.65 -19.86 2.19
C GLY A 4 -44.41 -20.09 1.33
N PRO A 5 -44.40 -19.59 0.08
CA PRO A 5 -43.32 -19.82 -0.89
C PRO A 5 -41.92 -19.50 -0.36
N THR A 6 -41.80 -18.58 0.59
CA THR A 6 -40.55 -18.18 1.25
C THR A 6 -39.90 -19.28 2.08
N GLY A 7 -40.69 -20.16 2.72
CA GLY A 7 -40.16 -21.23 3.57
C GLY A 7 -39.63 -22.44 2.78
N LEU A 8 -40.10 -22.61 1.55
CA LEU A 8 -39.60 -23.66 0.65
C LEU A 8 -38.21 -23.28 0.10
N ASP A 9 -37.99 -21.99 -0.19
CA ASP A 9 -36.72 -21.45 -0.67
C ASP A 9 -35.58 -21.58 0.35
N GLU A 10 -35.87 -21.37 1.64
CA GLU A 10 -34.89 -21.53 2.72
C GLU A 10 -34.53 -22.99 2.98
N ALA A 11 -35.51 -23.90 2.91
CA ALA A 11 -35.28 -25.34 3.04
C ALA A 11 -34.48 -25.91 1.85
N LEU A 12 -34.71 -25.40 0.63
CA LEU A 12 -33.93 -25.78 -0.55
C LEU A 12 -32.50 -25.21 -0.50
N ALA A 13 -32.32 -24.01 0.05
CA ALA A 13 -31.02 -23.37 0.25
C ALA A 13 -30.10 -24.10 1.25
N ALA A 14 -30.64 -25.00 2.07
CA ALA A 14 -29.87 -25.86 2.96
C ALA A 14 -29.42 -27.18 2.28
N ALA A 15 -30.16 -27.65 1.27
CA ALA A 15 -29.87 -28.90 0.54
C ALA A 15 -28.98 -28.70 -0.71
N VAL A 16 -28.97 -27.49 -1.27
CA VAL A 16 -28.08 -27.07 -2.37
C VAL A 16 -27.04 -26.14 -1.76
N GLU A 17 -25.77 -26.26 -2.16
CA GLU A 17 -24.72 -25.32 -1.72
C GLU A 17 -25.23 -23.88 -1.83
N PRO A 18 -25.31 -23.11 -0.72
CA PRO A 18 -26.09 -21.87 -0.64
C PRO A 18 -25.77 -20.83 -1.73
N ILE A 19 -24.54 -20.87 -2.26
CA ILE A 19 -24.08 -20.02 -3.36
C ILE A 19 -24.73 -20.36 -4.71
N VAL A 20 -24.94 -21.64 -5.02
CA VAL A 20 -25.54 -22.09 -6.30
C VAL A 20 -27.00 -21.67 -6.37
N PHE A 21 -27.72 -21.81 -5.25
CA PHE A 21 -29.10 -21.34 -5.14
C PHE A 21 -29.20 -19.81 -5.27
N ARG A 22 -28.31 -19.07 -4.59
CA ARG A 22 -28.27 -17.60 -4.67
C ARG A 22 -27.94 -17.09 -6.08
N VAL A 23 -27.02 -17.75 -6.80
CA VAL A 23 -26.73 -17.42 -8.21
C VAL A 23 -27.94 -17.67 -9.09
N SER A 24 -28.61 -18.82 -8.93
CA SER A 24 -29.83 -19.16 -9.69
C SER A 24 -30.96 -18.17 -9.44
N LEU A 25 -31.06 -17.63 -8.22
CA LEU A 25 -32.05 -16.62 -7.87
C LEU A 25 -31.76 -15.25 -8.52
N VAL A 26 -30.48 -14.88 -8.66
CA VAL A 26 -30.09 -13.68 -9.43
C VAL A 26 -30.42 -13.85 -10.92
N GLU A 27 -30.12 -15.02 -11.50
CA GLU A 27 -30.45 -15.34 -12.90
C GLU A 27 -31.96 -15.27 -13.21
N ARG A 28 -32.81 -15.55 -12.23
CA ARG A 28 -34.28 -15.46 -12.39
C ARG A 28 -34.84 -14.04 -12.19
N ARG A 29 -34.15 -13.20 -11.42
CA ARG A 29 -34.64 -11.86 -11.04
C ARG A 29 -34.12 -10.74 -11.94
N VAL A 30 -32.92 -10.92 -12.49
CA VAL A 30 -32.23 -9.87 -13.25
C VAL A 30 -31.85 -10.44 -14.61
N HIS A 31 -32.25 -9.76 -15.69
CA HIS A 31 -31.90 -10.18 -17.04
C HIS A 31 -30.38 -10.11 -17.24
N PRO A 32 -29.74 -11.08 -17.91
CA PRO A 32 -28.29 -11.12 -18.12
C PRO A 32 -27.70 -9.87 -18.78
N ASP A 33 -28.47 -9.21 -19.64
CA ASP A 33 -28.07 -7.97 -20.34
C ASP A 33 -28.26 -6.69 -19.50
N SER A 34 -28.83 -6.82 -18.29
CA SER A 34 -28.96 -5.69 -17.38
C SER A 34 -27.61 -5.33 -16.77
N GLN A 35 -27.34 -4.02 -16.65
CA GLN A 35 -26.15 -3.51 -15.96
C GLN A 35 -26.07 -3.96 -14.50
N GLU A 36 -27.18 -4.40 -13.90
CA GLU A 36 -27.26 -4.86 -12.51
C GLU A 36 -26.98 -6.36 -12.32
N PHE A 37 -26.94 -7.13 -13.41
CA PHE A 37 -26.76 -8.59 -13.37
C PHE A 37 -25.39 -8.96 -12.79
N TRP A 38 -24.32 -8.49 -13.42
CA TRP A 38 -22.96 -8.80 -13.02
C TRP A 38 -22.61 -8.31 -11.60
N PRO A 39 -22.93 -7.07 -11.19
CA PRO A 39 -22.74 -6.62 -9.81
C PRO A 39 -23.43 -7.51 -8.77
N SER A 40 -24.63 -8.01 -9.08
CA SER A 40 -25.39 -8.91 -8.20
C SER A 40 -24.74 -10.28 -8.09
N ILE A 41 -24.29 -10.85 -9.21
CA ILE A 41 -23.53 -12.10 -9.27
C ILE A 41 -22.22 -11.99 -8.48
N TYR A 42 -21.44 -10.92 -8.68
CA TYR A 42 -20.18 -10.72 -7.96
C TYR A 42 -20.36 -10.65 -6.44
N ARG A 43 -21.42 -9.99 -5.97
CA ARG A 43 -21.76 -9.93 -4.54
C ARG A 43 -22.06 -11.32 -3.98
N VAL A 44 -22.83 -12.14 -4.70
CA VAL A 44 -23.14 -13.51 -4.29
C VAL A 44 -21.86 -14.36 -4.23
N LEU A 45 -21.03 -14.32 -5.27
CA LEU A 45 -19.75 -15.05 -5.32
C LEU A 45 -18.77 -14.58 -4.23
N ALA A 46 -18.81 -13.31 -3.85
CA ALA A 46 -17.97 -12.75 -2.79
C ALA A 46 -18.38 -13.20 -1.38
N THR A 47 -19.58 -13.79 -1.19
CA THR A 47 -20.02 -14.30 0.12
C THR A 47 -19.54 -15.71 0.47
N SER A 48 -18.97 -16.46 -0.48
CA SER A 48 -18.51 -17.83 -0.23
C SER A 48 -17.03 -17.89 0.16
N ASP A 49 -16.71 -18.61 1.21
CA ASP A 49 -15.31 -18.79 1.65
C ASP A 49 -14.59 -19.92 0.89
N ASN A 50 -15.28 -20.68 0.04
CA ASN A 50 -14.69 -21.76 -0.75
C ASN A 50 -14.22 -21.26 -2.14
N PRO A 51 -12.89 -21.13 -2.38
CA PRO A 51 -12.35 -20.58 -3.62
C PRO A 51 -12.58 -21.49 -4.83
N SER A 52 -12.46 -22.82 -4.66
CA SER A 52 -12.65 -23.79 -5.75
C SER A 52 -14.08 -23.79 -6.27
N LEU A 53 -15.04 -23.60 -5.37
CA LEU A 53 -16.46 -23.50 -5.73
C LEU A 53 -16.76 -22.21 -6.50
N VAL A 54 -16.14 -21.10 -6.10
CA VAL A 54 -16.29 -19.81 -6.79
C VAL A 54 -15.69 -19.86 -8.20
N GLU A 55 -14.54 -20.51 -8.38
CA GLU A 55 -13.92 -20.71 -9.69
C GLU A 55 -14.77 -21.60 -10.61
N ARG A 56 -15.31 -22.70 -10.08
CA ARG A 56 -16.23 -23.58 -10.83
C ARG A 56 -17.46 -22.83 -11.30
N ILE A 57 -18.09 -22.02 -10.44
CA ILE A 57 -19.28 -21.25 -10.80
C ILE A 57 -18.92 -20.12 -11.78
N ALA A 58 -17.79 -19.43 -11.59
CA ALA A 58 -17.31 -18.42 -12.53
C ALA A 58 -17.06 -19.01 -13.92
N THR A 59 -16.56 -20.25 -14.00
CA THR A 59 -16.35 -20.98 -15.26
C THR A 59 -17.68 -21.27 -15.97
N ILE A 60 -18.69 -21.73 -15.24
CA ILE A 60 -20.03 -21.98 -15.78
C ILE A 60 -20.68 -20.69 -16.28
N LEU A 61 -20.59 -19.61 -15.50
CA LEU A 61 -21.18 -18.30 -15.85
C LEU A 61 -20.47 -17.66 -17.05
N ALA A 62 -19.14 -17.75 -17.12
CA ALA A 62 -18.36 -17.30 -18.26
C ALA A 62 -18.77 -18.02 -19.55
N GLY A 63 -18.90 -19.36 -19.50
CA GLY A 63 -19.34 -20.13 -20.65
C GLY A 63 -20.76 -19.84 -21.10
N LYS A 64 -21.66 -19.51 -20.16
CA LYS A 64 -23.08 -19.26 -20.43
C LYS A 64 -23.38 -17.85 -20.95
N TYR A 65 -22.69 -16.83 -20.43
CA TYR A 65 -23.04 -15.43 -20.69
C TYR A 65 -21.93 -14.61 -21.38
N LEU A 66 -20.71 -15.14 -21.49
CA LEU A 66 -19.59 -14.47 -22.17
C LEU A 66 -19.01 -15.35 -23.30
N PRO A 67 -19.82 -15.85 -24.25
CA PRO A 67 -19.35 -16.77 -25.30
C PRO A 67 -18.36 -16.12 -26.28
N HIS A 68 -18.32 -14.79 -26.35
CA HIS A 68 -17.44 -14.03 -27.25
C HIS A 68 -16.07 -13.69 -26.66
N GLN A 69 -15.85 -13.97 -25.38
CA GLN A 69 -14.56 -13.76 -24.72
C GLN A 69 -13.82 -15.10 -24.63
N SER A 70 -12.48 -15.06 -24.66
CA SER A 70 -11.72 -16.28 -24.39
C SER A 70 -12.03 -16.76 -22.97
N SER A 71 -12.33 -18.06 -22.82
CA SER A 71 -12.80 -18.65 -21.55
C SER A 71 -11.90 -18.28 -20.36
N THR A 72 -10.59 -18.23 -20.58
CA THR A 72 -9.60 -17.85 -19.56
C THR A 72 -9.65 -16.36 -19.19
N GLN A 73 -9.91 -15.46 -20.14
CA GLN A 73 -10.07 -14.02 -19.87
C GLN A 73 -11.39 -13.70 -19.18
N ALA A 74 -12.47 -14.37 -19.56
CA ALA A 74 -13.77 -14.20 -18.91
C ALA A 74 -13.71 -14.65 -17.45
N VAL A 75 -13.18 -15.85 -17.18
CA VAL A 75 -13.05 -16.37 -15.81
C VAL A 75 -12.12 -15.51 -14.96
N SER A 76 -10.96 -15.10 -15.48
CA SER A 76 -10.03 -14.25 -14.73
C SER A 76 -10.62 -12.88 -14.41
N THR A 77 -11.40 -12.28 -15.32
CA THR A 77 -12.11 -11.03 -15.09
C THR A 77 -13.14 -11.16 -13.97
N LEU A 78 -13.97 -12.22 -14.00
CA LEU A 78 -14.95 -12.50 -12.95
C LEU A 78 -14.28 -12.71 -11.58
N LEU A 79 -13.19 -13.47 -11.53
CA LEU A 79 -12.45 -13.73 -10.29
C LEU A 79 -11.77 -12.47 -9.74
N ASN A 80 -11.21 -11.62 -10.61
CA ASN A 80 -10.61 -10.35 -10.20
C ASN A 80 -11.64 -9.39 -9.60
N GLU A 81 -12.84 -9.35 -10.18
CA GLU A 81 -13.96 -8.55 -9.67
C GLU A 81 -14.46 -9.06 -8.30
N VAL A 82 -14.58 -10.37 -8.15
CA VAL A 82 -14.92 -10.99 -6.85
C VAL A 82 -13.84 -10.71 -5.80
N ARG A 83 -12.55 -10.82 -6.16
CA ARG A 83 -11.43 -10.45 -5.27
C ARG A 83 -11.45 -8.98 -4.90
N ARG A 84 -11.78 -8.10 -5.85
CA ARG A 84 -11.92 -6.65 -5.60
C ARG A 84 -13.04 -6.37 -4.59
N LEU A 85 -14.19 -7.04 -4.70
CA LEU A 85 -15.28 -6.89 -3.73
C LEU A 85 -14.94 -7.47 -2.34
N ARG A 86 -14.18 -8.57 -2.28
CA ARG A 86 -13.67 -9.11 -1.00
C ARG A 86 -12.66 -8.18 -0.34
N SER A 87 -11.76 -7.61 -1.14
CA SER A 87 -10.76 -6.63 -0.70
C SER A 87 -11.38 -5.28 -0.29
N GLY A 88 -12.48 -4.89 -0.94
CA GLY A 88 -13.25 -3.68 -0.66
C GLY A 88 -13.95 -3.63 0.71
N LYS A 89 -13.89 -4.69 1.52
CA LYS A 89 -14.25 -4.65 2.95
C LYS A 89 -13.20 -3.94 3.83
N LYS A 90 -12.05 -3.55 3.28
CA LYS A 90 -11.22 -2.48 3.88
C LYS A 90 -11.54 -1.17 3.16
N PRO A 91 -11.97 -0.11 3.85
CA PRO A 91 -12.32 1.14 3.19
C PRO A 91 -11.05 1.79 2.64
N VAL A 92 -10.84 1.65 1.32
CA VAL A 92 -10.01 2.57 0.56
C VAL A 92 -10.81 3.86 0.44
N GLN A 93 -10.49 4.81 1.31
CA GLN A 93 -11.08 6.12 1.40
C GLN A 93 -10.82 6.88 0.08
N ARG A 94 -11.78 6.81 -0.85
CA ARG A 94 -11.86 7.75 -1.98
C ARG A 94 -12.09 9.14 -1.39
N GLN A 95 -11.17 10.04 -1.68
CA GLN A 95 -11.17 11.43 -1.27
C GLN A 95 -12.46 12.12 -1.78
N ALA A 96 -13.41 12.34 -0.88
CA ALA A 96 -14.34 13.44 -0.98
C ALA A 96 -13.70 14.63 -0.26
N ALA A 97 -13.60 15.77 -0.95
CA ALA A 97 -13.05 17.01 -0.42
C ALA A 97 -13.74 17.37 0.91
N SER A 98 -13.02 17.24 2.02
CA SER A 98 -13.42 17.69 3.33
C SER A 98 -12.59 18.92 3.68
N THR A 99 -13.24 20.08 3.69
CA THR A 99 -12.72 21.36 4.16
C THR A 99 -12.63 21.38 5.68
N LYS A 100 -11.79 20.50 6.24
CA LYS A 100 -11.29 20.63 7.60
C LYS A 100 -9.78 20.87 7.53
N PRO A 101 -9.20 21.78 8.35
CA PRO A 101 -7.77 21.95 8.42
C PRO A 101 -7.18 20.63 8.91
N THR A 102 -6.64 19.86 7.98
CA THR A 102 -5.94 18.63 8.28
C THR A 102 -4.55 19.08 8.69
N LEU A 103 -4.25 19.00 9.99
CA LEU A 103 -2.87 19.04 10.46
C LEU A 103 -2.06 18.11 9.55
N PRO A 104 -0.92 18.55 9.00
CA PRO A 104 -0.15 17.75 8.06
C PRO A 104 0.14 16.39 8.72
N LYS A 105 -0.35 15.31 8.11
CA LYS A 105 0.10 13.95 8.44
C LYS A 105 1.62 14.00 8.34
N GLN A 106 2.31 13.95 9.47
CA GLN A 106 3.76 13.79 9.45
C GLN A 106 4.06 12.55 8.58
N PRO A 107 5.01 12.67 7.63
CA PRO A 107 5.28 11.57 6.72
C PRO A 107 5.74 10.37 7.56
N SER A 108 4.88 9.34 7.61
CA SER A 108 5.20 8.08 8.25
C SER A 108 6.47 7.53 7.61
N MET A 109 7.43 7.15 8.44
CA MET A 109 8.69 6.54 8.03
C MET A 109 8.47 5.42 7.00
N SER A 110 9.30 5.38 5.96
CA SER A 110 9.22 4.34 4.94
C SER A 110 9.64 2.97 5.51
N GLN A 111 9.14 1.88 4.93
CA GLN A 111 9.51 0.54 5.40
C GLN A 111 11.01 0.26 5.30
N ALA A 112 11.70 0.85 4.31
CA ALA A 112 13.15 0.69 4.17
C ALA A 112 13.92 1.45 5.27
N GLU A 113 13.47 2.65 5.66
CA GLU A 113 14.02 3.39 6.81
C GLU A 113 13.79 2.62 8.12
N ILE A 114 12.58 2.07 8.31
CA ILE A 114 12.26 1.23 9.47
C ILE A 114 13.16 -0.02 9.48
N GLY A 115 13.39 -0.66 8.34
CA GLY A 115 14.23 -1.84 8.25
C GLY A 115 15.69 -1.57 8.67
N VAL A 116 16.24 -0.40 8.33
CA VAL A 116 17.58 0.00 8.78
C VAL A 116 17.60 0.26 10.29
N LEU A 117 16.58 0.94 10.84
CA LEU A 117 16.47 1.14 12.29
C LEU A 117 16.27 -0.17 13.04
N HIS A 118 15.53 -1.13 12.48
CA HIS A 118 15.34 -2.44 13.06
C HIS A 118 16.66 -3.22 13.11
N ALA A 119 17.44 -3.18 12.02
CA ALA A 119 18.79 -3.74 12.00
C ALA A 119 19.77 -3.07 12.98
N PHE A 120 19.52 -1.82 13.39
CA PHE A 120 20.32 -1.15 14.41
C PHE A 120 20.02 -1.67 15.83
N VAL A 121 18.76 -2.04 16.10
CA VAL A 121 18.36 -2.66 17.37
C VAL A 121 19.05 -4.02 17.52
N GLU A 122 19.13 -4.79 16.44
CA GLU A 122 19.80 -6.09 16.38
C GLU A 122 21.31 -5.97 16.55
N GLU A 123 21.84 -6.50 17.66
CA GLU A 123 23.26 -6.48 18.00
C GLU A 123 24.19 -6.98 16.87
N PRO A 124 23.94 -8.11 16.18
CA PRO A 124 24.85 -8.58 15.14
C PRO A 124 24.92 -7.67 13.91
N LEU A 125 23.91 -6.82 13.68
CA LEU A 125 23.81 -5.98 12.49
C LEU A 125 24.08 -4.49 12.79
N ARG A 126 24.20 -4.14 14.08
CA ARG A 126 24.23 -2.78 14.56
C ARG A 126 25.35 -1.94 13.97
N GLU A 127 26.58 -2.47 13.88
CA GLU A 127 27.71 -1.72 13.30
C GLU A 127 27.47 -1.36 11.83
N ARG A 128 26.90 -2.30 11.07
CA ARG A 128 26.59 -2.10 9.66
C ARG A 128 25.42 -1.13 9.49
N ALA A 129 24.37 -1.27 10.30
CA ALA A 129 23.24 -0.35 10.31
C ALA A 129 23.67 1.07 10.73
N TYR A 130 24.59 1.20 11.69
CA TYR A 130 25.15 2.47 12.14
C TYR A 130 25.98 3.17 11.06
N SER A 131 26.69 2.41 10.23
CA SER A 131 27.37 2.96 9.05
C SER A 131 26.36 3.56 8.05
N SER A 132 25.20 2.92 7.87
CA SER A 132 24.09 3.46 7.06
C SER A 132 23.41 4.67 7.70
N LEU A 133 23.30 4.72 9.03
CA LEU A 133 22.80 5.88 9.75
C LEU A 133 23.64 7.13 9.48
N LYS A 134 24.97 7.02 9.35
CA LYS A 134 25.82 8.19 9.05
C LYS A 134 25.53 8.82 7.68
N ARG A 135 25.00 8.06 6.72
CA ARG A 135 24.73 8.52 5.35
C ARG A 135 23.43 9.31 5.26
N GLU A 136 23.51 10.62 5.44
CA GLU A 136 22.35 11.53 5.48
C GLU A 136 21.43 11.43 4.26
N SER A 137 21.99 11.30 3.05
CA SER A 137 21.24 11.25 1.79
C SER A 137 20.28 10.07 1.65
N LEU A 138 20.43 9.02 2.47
CA LEU A 138 19.53 7.88 2.47
C LEU A 138 18.18 8.18 3.12
N TRP A 139 18.15 9.13 4.05
CA TRP A 139 17.01 9.40 4.93
C TRP A 139 16.16 10.54 4.37
N PHE A 140 14.86 10.31 4.26
CA PHE A 140 13.96 11.26 3.62
C PHE A 140 12.80 11.68 4.53
N SER A 141 12.21 10.75 5.27
CA SER A 141 11.11 11.11 6.16
C SER A 141 11.65 11.92 7.34
N ALA A 142 10.94 13.01 7.69
CA ALA A 142 11.31 13.87 8.81
C ALA A 142 11.48 13.05 10.11
N ALA A 143 10.54 12.13 10.38
CA ALA A 143 10.61 11.23 11.53
C ALA A 143 11.89 10.37 11.54
N ALA A 144 12.38 9.94 10.38
CA ALA A 144 13.59 9.13 10.32
C ALA A 144 14.88 9.96 10.40
N GLN A 145 14.87 11.17 9.86
CA GLN A 145 15.95 12.13 10.05
C GLN A 145 16.08 12.53 11.53
N GLU A 146 14.96 12.78 12.21
CA GLU A 146 14.92 13.08 13.65
C GLU A 146 15.37 11.89 14.50
N CYS A 147 14.88 10.67 14.22
CA CYS A 147 15.34 9.46 14.91
C CYS A 147 16.83 9.20 14.68
N ARG A 148 17.31 9.34 13.44
CA ARG A 148 18.73 9.23 13.09
C ARG A 148 19.56 10.24 13.88
N ALA A 149 19.15 11.51 13.90
CA ALA A 149 19.85 12.56 14.61
C ALA A 149 19.95 12.23 16.11
N ALA A 150 18.84 11.80 16.73
CA ALA A 150 18.82 11.41 18.13
C ALA A 150 19.75 10.22 18.45
N ILE A 151 19.85 9.24 17.55
CA ILE A 151 20.77 8.10 17.71
C ILE A 151 22.23 8.55 17.56
N LEU A 152 22.53 9.37 16.55
CA LEU A 152 23.89 9.86 16.30
C LEU A 152 24.36 10.85 17.38
N ASP A 153 23.45 11.59 18.00
CA ASP A 153 23.75 12.50 19.11
C ASP A 153 24.04 11.73 20.40
N ALA A 154 23.23 10.72 20.72
CA ALA A 154 23.50 9.81 21.84
C ALA A 154 24.78 8.98 21.65
N PHE A 155 25.11 8.65 20.40
CA PHE A 155 26.22 7.78 20.03
C PHE A 155 27.00 8.36 18.84
N PRO A 156 27.88 9.36 19.05
CA PRO A 156 28.56 10.08 17.96
C PRO A 156 29.73 9.29 17.36
N GLU A 157 30.48 8.54 18.17
CA GLU A 157 31.68 7.86 17.70
C GLU A 157 31.41 6.41 17.26
N ARG A 158 30.69 5.66 18.10
CA ARG A 158 30.49 4.21 17.95
C ARG A 158 29.08 3.82 18.35
N PRO A 159 28.51 2.78 17.73
CA PRO A 159 27.22 2.26 18.17
C PRO A 159 27.32 1.67 19.59
N PRO A 160 26.21 1.67 20.35
CA PRO A 160 26.18 1.04 21.66
C PRO A 160 26.39 -0.48 21.57
N SER A 161 26.94 -1.08 22.62
CA SER A 161 27.08 -2.54 22.75
C SER A 161 25.97 -3.11 23.64
N GLY A 162 25.67 -4.41 23.51
CA GLY A 162 24.68 -5.08 24.35
C GLY A 162 23.23 -4.90 23.89
N PRO A 163 22.26 -5.42 24.68
CA PRO A 163 20.85 -5.43 24.32
C PRO A 163 20.22 -4.03 24.40
N PRO A 164 19.15 -3.74 23.61
CA PRO A 164 18.49 -2.44 23.54
C PRO A 164 18.16 -1.78 24.88
N ARG A 165 17.71 -2.57 25.86
CA ARG A 165 17.39 -2.10 27.23
C ARG A 165 18.55 -1.39 27.94
N GLU A 166 19.79 -1.70 27.59
CA GLU A 166 20.99 -1.17 28.26
C GLU A 166 21.44 0.17 27.70
N TRP A 167 20.97 0.58 26.52
CA TRP A 167 21.45 1.81 25.87
C TRP A 167 20.33 2.71 25.37
N MET A 168 19.10 2.21 25.16
CA MET A 168 17.98 3.01 24.66
C MET A 168 17.65 4.20 25.57
N HIS A 169 17.93 4.11 26.87
CA HIS A 169 17.71 5.20 27.82
C HIS A 169 18.64 6.41 27.58
N ALA A 170 19.77 6.23 26.90
CA ALA A 170 20.69 7.31 26.55
C ALA A 170 20.16 8.22 25.43
N ILE A 171 19.13 7.79 24.70
CA ILE A 171 18.43 8.63 23.73
C ILE A 171 17.50 9.57 24.51
N GLU A 172 17.74 10.88 24.44
CA GLU A 172 17.02 11.87 25.26
C GLU A 172 15.51 11.92 24.99
N SER A 173 15.12 11.81 23.72
CA SER A 173 13.71 11.94 23.30
C SER A 173 12.90 10.68 23.60
N ASP A 174 11.85 10.84 24.42
CA ASP A 174 10.87 9.79 24.71
C ASP A 174 10.16 9.26 23.46
N ASP A 175 9.85 10.14 22.50
CA ASP A 175 9.13 9.74 21.29
C ASP A 175 10.02 8.88 20.38
N HIS A 176 11.32 9.19 20.28
CA HIS A 176 12.27 8.38 19.52
C HIS A 176 12.56 7.03 20.21
N ARG A 177 12.62 7.02 21.56
CA ARG A 177 12.72 5.79 22.34
C ARG A 177 11.53 4.87 22.11
N ARG A 178 10.31 5.43 22.12
CA ARG A 178 9.07 4.68 21.83
C ARG A 178 9.08 4.14 20.41
N ALA A 179 9.44 4.95 19.42
CA ALA A 179 9.54 4.52 18.03
C ALA A 179 10.50 3.34 17.85
N LEU A 180 11.69 3.39 18.46
CA LEU A 180 12.65 2.28 18.40
C LEU A 180 12.17 1.04 19.18
N THR A 181 11.44 1.22 20.27
CA THR A 181 10.83 0.11 21.03
C THR A 181 9.74 -0.58 20.23
N ASP A 182 8.88 0.19 19.56
CA ASP A 182 7.84 -0.33 18.68
C ASP A 182 8.43 -1.07 17.46
N ILE A 183 9.58 -0.60 16.96
CA ILE A 183 10.33 -1.28 15.91
C ILE A 183 10.93 -2.60 16.43
N ALA A 184 11.55 -2.58 17.62
CA ALA A 184 12.11 -3.77 18.26
C ALA A 184 11.07 -4.85 18.59
N ALA A 185 9.81 -4.44 18.80
CA ALA A 185 8.71 -5.36 19.08
C ALA A 185 8.16 -6.07 17.82
N ARG A 186 8.65 -5.72 16.61
CA ARG A 186 8.18 -6.34 15.37
C ARG A 186 8.78 -7.73 15.21
N GLU A 187 7.95 -8.73 14.93
CA GLU A 187 8.37 -10.12 14.66
C GLU A 187 9.04 -10.30 13.28
N GLU A 188 9.65 -9.26 12.72
CA GLU A 188 10.28 -9.32 11.40
C GLU A 188 11.70 -9.87 11.52
N THR A 189 12.00 -10.96 10.81
CA THR A 189 13.33 -11.57 10.85
C THR A 189 14.32 -10.71 10.07
N VAL A 190 15.14 -9.95 10.80
CA VAL A 190 16.21 -9.14 10.20
C VAL A 190 17.47 -9.97 10.09
N ASN A 191 17.99 -10.05 8.88
CA ASN A 191 19.29 -10.62 8.57
C ASN A 191 20.08 -9.66 7.68
N GLU A 192 21.35 -9.98 7.42
CA GLU A 192 22.21 -9.13 6.58
C GLU A 192 21.61 -8.86 5.19
N ARG A 193 20.97 -9.87 4.57
CA ARG A 193 20.34 -9.71 3.26
C ARG A 193 19.17 -8.74 3.29
N TYR A 194 18.40 -8.74 4.38
CA TYR A 194 17.31 -7.81 4.59
C TYR A 194 17.82 -6.38 4.75
N LEU A 195 18.88 -6.19 5.55
CA LEU A 195 19.53 -4.89 5.71
C LEU A 195 20.05 -4.38 4.36
N ASP A 196 20.74 -5.22 3.59
CA ASP A 196 21.26 -4.86 2.26
C ASP A 196 20.14 -4.49 1.29
N GLY A 197 19.03 -5.25 1.30
CA GLY A 197 17.85 -4.93 0.51
C GLY A 197 17.21 -3.60 0.90
N CYS A 198 17.20 -3.24 2.18
CA CYS A 198 16.69 -1.95 2.65
C CYS A 198 17.62 -0.80 2.25
N VAL A 199 18.93 -0.94 2.45
CA VAL A 199 19.92 0.08 2.07
C VAL A 199 19.91 0.30 0.56
N ALA A 200 19.91 -0.76 -0.26
CA ALA A 200 19.85 -0.64 -1.72
C ALA A 200 18.57 0.07 -2.20
N LYS A 201 17.44 -0.17 -1.53
CA LYS A 201 16.19 0.55 -1.81
C LYS A 201 16.32 2.04 -1.47
N LEU A 202 16.90 2.38 -0.32
CA LEU A 202 17.12 3.78 0.07
C LEU A 202 18.08 4.48 -0.87
N GLU A 203 19.13 3.80 -1.34
CA GLU A 203 20.06 4.32 -2.35
C GLU A 203 19.38 4.59 -3.68
N THR A 204 18.59 3.62 -4.16
CA THR A 204 17.81 3.78 -5.40
C THR A 204 16.84 4.96 -5.29
N GLN A 205 16.18 5.11 -4.14
CA GLN A 205 15.29 6.24 -3.87
C GLN A 205 16.04 7.57 -3.78
N ALA A 206 17.22 7.59 -3.17
CA ALA A 206 18.07 8.78 -3.09
C ALA A 206 18.55 9.22 -4.47
N GLU A 207 18.96 8.27 -5.32
CA GLU A 207 19.37 8.56 -6.69
C GLU A 207 18.20 9.06 -7.54
N GLN A 208 17.02 8.43 -7.42
CA GLN A 208 15.82 8.88 -8.12
C GLN A 208 15.47 10.33 -7.74
N ARG A 209 15.52 10.67 -6.45
CA ARG A 209 15.30 12.05 -5.97
C ARG A 209 16.31 13.02 -6.56
N ARG A 210 17.59 12.64 -6.60
CA ARG A 210 18.65 13.46 -7.21
C ARG A 210 18.40 13.71 -8.70
N ILE A 211 17.96 12.68 -9.42
CA ILE A 211 17.58 12.79 -10.83
C ILE A 211 16.36 13.73 -10.99
N ASP A 212 15.36 13.59 -10.14
CA ASP A 212 14.14 14.42 -10.19
C ASP A 212 14.43 15.88 -9.83
N GLU A 213 15.33 16.14 -8.85
CA GLU A 213 15.84 17.47 -8.53
C GLU A 213 16.58 18.08 -9.72
N LEU A 214 17.48 17.33 -10.36
CA LEU A 214 18.20 17.78 -11.56
C LEU A 214 17.25 18.10 -12.71
N LYS A 215 16.24 17.26 -12.96
CA LYS A 215 15.22 17.49 -13.99
C LYS A 215 14.37 18.72 -13.68
N SER A 216 13.91 18.87 -12.44
CA SER A 216 13.11 20.03 -12.03
C SER A 216 13.91 21.34 -12.09
N GLY A 217 15.21 21.29 -11.80
CA GLY A 217 16.12 22.42 -11.96
C GLY A 217 16.36 22.80 -13.43
N GLN A 218 16.55 21.81 -14.30
CA GLN A 218 16.71 22.03 -15.75
C GLN A 218 15.42 22.55 -16.41
N GLU A 219 14.27 21.96 -16.10
CA GLU A 219 12.97 22.46 -16.57
C GLU A 219 12.67 23.85 -16.00
N GLY A 220 13.10 24.13 -14.77
CA GLY A 220 13.02 25.45 -14.14
C GLY A 220 13.84 26.50 -14.88
N ASP A 221 15.09 26.19 -15.21
CA ASP A 221 15.99 27.09 -15.94
C ASP A 221 15.52 27.32 -17.38
N GLU A 222 15.11 26.27 -18.11
CA GLU A 222 14.53 26.42 -19.47
C GLU A 222 13.23 27.24 -19.45
N ARG A 223 12.39 27.04 -18.43
CA ARG A 223 11.13 27.79 -18.27
C ARG A 223 11.37 29.24 -17.86
N LEU A 224 12.37 29.50 -17.02
CA LEU A 224 12.81 30.86 -16.66
C LEU A 224 13.39 31.58 -17.88
N GLN A 225 14.19 30.91 -18.70
CA GLN A 225 14.78 31.46 -19.91
C GLN A 225 13.68 31.79 -20.95
N ALA A 226 12.70 30.92 -21.14
CA ALA A 226 11.55 31.17 -22.01
C ALA A 226 10.65 32.31 -21.51
N ILE A 227 10.50 32.48 -20.19
CA ILE A 227 9.77 33.62 -19.61
C ILE A 227 10.57 34.92 -19.79
N MET A 228 11.88 34.90 -19.60
CA MET A 228 12.76 36.06 -19.84
C MET A 228 12.75 36.50 -21.31
N GLU A 229 12.75 35.56 -22.25
CA GLU A 229 12.68 35.84 -23.69
C GLU A 229 11.32 36.43 -24.10
N LYS A 230 10.22 35.93 -23.50
CA LYS A 230 8.89 36.54 -23.65
C LYS A 230 8.80 37.93 -23.03
N LEU A 231 9.40 38.15 -21.87
CA LEU A 231 9.45 39.47 -21.23
C LEU A 231 10.31 40.47 -22.02
N ALA A 232 11.41 40.02 -22.60
CA ALA A 232 12.27 40.82 -23.47
C ALA A 232 11.54 41.23 -24.76
N SER A 233 10.81 40.31 -25.40
CA SER A 233 10.01 40.60 -26.60
C SER A 233 8.79 41.47 -26.34
N ILE A 234 8.25 41.47 -25.11
CA ILE A 234 7.15 42.35 -24.70
C ILE A 234 7.66 43.76 -24.30
N LYS A 235 8.90 43.87 -23.79
CA LYS A 235 9.53 45.16 -23.46
C LYS A 235 10.07 45.93 -24.67
N THR A 236 10.04 45.37 -25.87
CA THR A 236 10.29 46.09 -27.14
C THR A 236 8.99 46.39 -27.92
N PRO A 237 8.16 47.35 -27.49
CA PRO A 237 7.35 48.15 -28.39
C PRO A 237 8.11 49.44 -28.75
N ARG A 238 8.42 49.55 -30.04
CA ARG A 238 8.63 50.76 -30.86
C ARG A 238 8.60 52.10 -30.13
N GLU A 239 9.74 52.78 -30.10
CA GLU A 239 10.06 53.98 -30.93
C GLU A 239 11.57 54.17 -31.02
#